data_AF-A0A9W9PGS0-F1
#
_entry.id   AF-A0A9W9PGS0-F1
#
_cell.length_a   1.000
_cell.length_b   1.000
_cell.length_c   1.000
_cell.angle_alpha   90.00
_cell.angle_beta   90.00
_cell.angle_gamma   90.00
#
_symmetry.space_group_name_H-M   'P 1'
#
loop_
_entity.id
_entity.type
_entity.pdbx_description
1 polymer ?
#
loop_
_entity_poly.entity_id
_entity_poly.type
_entity_poly.pdbx_seq_one_letter_code
_entity_poly.pdbx_strand_id
1 'polypeptide(L)'
;MAQTCVGIRDESHYNVLNSTVHLPKVVVEKTVPRICWHRKFHAVRKYGLHGDNRLRYGHIPFLHKYDRVFFFDLLIDEYNLRMNMQEQERIERKMNSLCPPLGSDDPDNEEWLWDVDEAGIDYSDLSPLLLDSPGSCHEERPKSAQVSVSQKTLHPRVTKSHEKGIKILQHKLDDTKYQHSQLSRKLYETETMFPDLVKQNYEAIRKDPKWYMRKELVKDCADRGGCCGRDCGCCASRAKHYYIKGIGHCTVECFCCVGFRGFRPSPEEKKDILKGMIMILKCDIATHFVRMVNAYFSKS
;
A
#
# COMPACT_ATOMS: atom_id res chain seq x y z
N MET A 1 29.16 25.70 -64.80
CA MET A 1 29.73 24.39 -65.17
C MET A 1 30.93 24.13 -64.29
N ALA A 2 31.01 22.98 -63.62
CA ALA A 2 32.20 22.56 -62.88
C ALA A 2 32.19 21.03 -62.69
N GLN A 3 33.30 20.39 -63.08
CA GLN A 3 33.77 19.11 -62.53
C GLN A 3 34.68 19.44 -61.31
N THR A 4 35.20 18.53 -60.49
CA THR A 4 35.17 17.05 -60.54
C THR A 4 34.65 16.52 -59.17
N CYS A 5 35.18 15.58 -58.39
CA CYS A 5 36.33 14.67 -58.44
C CYS A 5 36.03 13.36 -57.67
N VAL A 6 36.94 12.39 -57.72
CA VAL A 6 36.85 11.11 -57.01
C VAL A 6 37.67 11.16 -55.72
N GLY A 7 37.17 10.52 -54.65
CA GLY A 7 37.91 10.31 -53.39
C GLY A 7 38.05 8.83 -53.06
N ILE A 8 39.28 8.33 -53.04
CA ILE A 8 39.61 6.94 -52.69
C ILE A 8 39.44 6.74 -51.18
N ARG A 9 39.04 5.54 -50.76
CA ARG A 9 39.19 5.07 -49.38
C ARG A 9 40.03 3.79 -49.39
N ASP A 10 40.98 3.74 -48.47
CA ASP A 10 41.91 2.64 -48.27
C ASP A 10 41.83 2.15 -46.81
N GLU A 11 42.31 0.95 -46.54
CA GLU A 11 42.07 0.23 -45.28
C GLU A 11 43.06 0.60 -44.17
N SER A 12 42.62 0.49 -42.91
CA SER A 12 43.53 0.25 -41.78
C SER A 12 42.83 -0.49 -40.65
N HIS A 13 43.48 -1.55 -40.16
CA HIS A 13 42.95 -2.44 -39.13
C HIS A 13 43.25 -1.93 -37.72
N TYR A 14 42.32 -2.13 -36.78
CA TYR A 14 42.62 -2.18 -35.35
C TYR A 14 41.91 -3.37 -34.69
N ASN A 15 42.68 -4.42 -34.40
CA ASN A 15 42.22 -5.56 -33.60
C ASN A 15 42.35 -5.23 -32.10
N VAL A 16 41.26 -5.35 -31.34
CA VAL A 16 41.26 -5.23 -29.87
C VAL A 16 40.73 -6.53 -29.25
N LEU A 17 41.60 -7.25 -28.55
CA LEU A 17 41.28 -8.55 -27.94
C LEU A 17 40.65 -8.38 -26.55
N ASN A 18 39.31 -8.34 -26.49
CA ASN A 18 38.57 -8.32 -25.22
C ASN A 18 38.45 -9.73 -24.60
N SER A 19 39.41 -10.09 -23.75
CA SER A 19 39.37 -11.33 -22.95
C SER A 19 38.27 -11.24 -21.89
N THR A 20 37.15 -11.95 -22.09
CA THR A 20 35.98 -11.87 -21.22
C THR A 20 36.02 -12.97 -20.15
N VAL A 21 36.16 -12.61 -18.87
CA VAL A 21 36.13 -13.56 -17.75
C VAL A 21 34.68 -13.94 -17.41
N HIS A 22 34.31 -15.20 -17.65
CA HIS A 22 33.01 -15.72 -17.23
C HIS A 22 33.01 -16.14 -15.75
N LEU A 23 32.36 -15.34 -14.91
CA LEU A 23 31.89 -15.78 -13.60
C LEU A 23 30.49 -16.42 -13.72
N PRO A 24 30.22 -17.55 -13.03
CA PRO A 24 28.92 -18.23 -13.12
C PRO A 24 27.83 -17.43 -12.40
N LYS A 25 26.79 -17.04 -13.14
CA LYS A 25 25.58 -16.45 -12.54
C LYS A 25 24.75 -17.55 -11.88
N VAL A 26 24.76 -17.58 -10.55
CA VAL A 26 23.80 -18.38 -9.77
C VAL A 26 22.43 -17.69 -9.84
N VAL A 27 21.62 -18.08 -10.83
CA VAL A 27 20.25 -17.56 -10.98
C VAL A 27 19.33 -18.30 -10.02
N VAL A 28 19.04 -17.68 -8.87
CA VAL A 28 18.02 -18.16 -7.96
C VAL A 28 16.65 -17.72 -8.47
N GLU A 29 15.97 -18.58 -9.24
CA GLU A 29 14.59 -18.35 -9.67
C GLU A 29 13.61 -18.42 -8.48
N LYS A 30 13.51 -17.32 -7.72
CA LYS A 30 12.37 -17.10 -6.81
C LYS A 30 11.10 -16.95 -7.65
N THR A 31 10.37 -18.05 -7.87
CA THR A 31 9.08 -18.05 -8.58
C THR A 31 7.99 -17.39 -7.73
N VAL A 32 8.01 -16.05 -7.63
CA VAL A 32 7.02 -15.27 -6.88
C VAL A 32 5.63 -15.51 -7.46
N PRO A 33 4.63 -15.91 -6.65
CA PRO A 33 3.26 -16.06 -7.12
C PRO A 33 2.69 -14.73 -7.62
N ARG A 34 2.58 -14.57 -8.94
CA ARG A 34 1.86 -13.44 -9.55
C ARG A 34 0.39 -13.50 -9.12
N ILE A 35 0.03 -12.76 -8.07
CA ILE A 35 -1.34 -12.64 -7.56
C ILE A 35 -2.21 -12.07 -8.69
N CYS A 36 -2.89 -12.94 -9.42
CA CYS A 36 -3.36 -12.65 -10.77
C CYS A 36 -4.74 -11.98 -10.77
N TRP A 37 -4.81 -10.77 -10.22
CA TRP A 37 -5.99 -9.88 -10.27
C TRP A 37 -6.62 -9.86 -11.67
N HIS A 38 -5.78 -9.69 -12.70
CA HIS A 38 -6.17 -9.67 -14.11
C HIS A 38 -6.99 -10.89 -14.58
N ARG A 39 -6.76 -12.11 -14.07
CA ARG A 39 -7.44 -13.32 -14.60
C ARG A 39 -8.93 -13.37 -14.30
N LYS A 40 -9.42 -12.74 -13.22
CA LYS A 40 -10.87 -12.71 -12.93
C LYS A 40 -11.64 -11.70 -13.80
N PHE A 41 -11.01 -10.64 -14.29
CA PHE A 41 -11.71 -9.56 -15.00
C PHE A 41 -12.11 -9.90 -16.44
N HIS A 42 -11.35 -10.74 -17.16
CA HIS A 42 -11.66 -11.08 -18.54
C HIS A 42 -12.99 -11.85 -18.72
N ALA A 43 -13.45 -12.58 -17.69
CA ALA A 43 -14.72 -13.31 -17.74
C ALA A 43 -15.95 -12.39 -17.82
N VAL A 44 -15.85 -11.16 -17.32
CA VAL A 44 -16.99 -10.23 -17.17
C VAL A 44 -17.52 -9.73 -18.52
N ARG A 45 -16.64 -9.59 -19.54
CA ARG A 45 -17.04 -9.06 -20.86
C ARG A 45 -17.93 -9.98 -21.71
N LYS A 46 -18.12 -11.26 -21.34
CA LYS A 46 -18.77 -12.26 -22.22
C LYS A 46 -20.28 -12.45 -21.99
N TYR A 47 -20.86 -11.86 -20.95
CA TYR A 47 -22.29 -12.03 -20.63
C TYR A 47 -23.02 -10.69 -20.76
N GLY A 48 -23.94 -10.61 -21.73
CA GLY A 48 -24.63 -9.37 -22.09
C GLY A 48 -25.71 -8.96 -21.10
N LEU A 49 -25.76 -7.66 -20.78
CA LEU A 49 -26.79 -7.06 -19.93
C LEU A 49 -28.08 -6.81 -20.74
N HIS A 50 -28.95 -7.82 -20.82
CA HIS A 50 -30.29 -7.74 -21.43
C HIS A 50 -31.32 -8.49 -20.53
N GLY A 51 -31.47 -8.03 -19.30
CA GLY A 51 -32.46 -8.53 -18.35
C GLY A 51 -32.99 -7.39 -17.47
N ASP A 52 -34.18 -7.55 -16.90
CA ASP A 52 -34.83 -6.52 -16.07
C ASP A 52 -33.96 -6.14 -14.86
N ASN A 53 -33.46 -4.90 -14.85
CA ASN A 53 -32.58 -4.37 -13.81
C ASN A 53 -33.27 -4.15 -12.44
N ARG A 54 -34.52 -4.60 -12.27
CA ARG A 54 -35.20 -4.80 -10.97
C ARG A 54 -34.61 -5.95 -10.16
N LEU A 55 -33.30 -5.92 -9.95
CA LEU A 55 -32.60 -6.66 -8.90
C LEU A 55 -33.32 -6.45 -7.57
N ARG A 56 -33.82 -7.52 -6.95
CA ARG A 56 -34.45 -7.45 -5.63
C ARG A 56 -33.38 -7.25 -4.56
N TYR A 57 -32.97 -5.99 -4.37
CA TYR A 57 -32.07 -5.54 -3.32
C TYR A 57 -32.57 -6.02 -1.93
N GLY A 58 -31.98 -7.10 -1.43
CA GLY A 58 -32.49 -7.82 -0.26
C GLY A 58 -32.48 -6.97 1.01
N HIS A 59 -33.61 -6.92 1.71
CA HIS A 59 -33.84 -6.26 3.00
C HIS A 59 -33.45 -4.77 3.15
N ILE A 60 -32.96 -4.08 2.10
CA ILE A 60 -32.95 -2.61 2.02
C ILE A 60 -34.13 -2.17 1.14
N PRO A 61 -35.33 -1.91 1.69
CA PRO A 61 -36.52 -1.53 0.90
C PRO A 61 -36.43 -0.16 0.22
N PHE A 62 -35.29 0.53 0.31
CA PHE A 62 -35.08 1.88 -0.24
C PHE A 62 -33.99 1.97 -1.31
N LEU A 63 -33.25 0.88 -1.61
CA LEU A 63 -32.13 0.92 -2.56
C LEU A 63 -32.56 1.23 -4.01
N HIS A 64 -33.84 0.99 -4.33
CA HIS A 64 -34.46 1.35 -5.61
C HIS A 64 -35.01 2.79 -5.66
N LYS A 65 -35.00 3.51 -4.53
CA LYS A 65 -35.61 4.86 -4.37
C LYS A 65 -34.57 5.99 -4.46
N TYR A 66 -33.29 5.67 -4.34
CA TYR A 66 -32.18 6.64 -4.30
C TYR A 66 -31.18 6.36 -5.42
N ASP A 67 -30.55 7.41 -5.93
CA ASP A 67 -29.52 7.26 -6.96
C ASP A 67 -28.34 6.42 -6.43
N ARG A 68 -27.86 5.51 -7.27
CA ARG A 68 -26.67 4.69 -7.03
C ARG A 68 -25.41 5.54 -6.83
N VAL A 69 -25.37 6.73 -7.43
CA VAL A 69 -24.28 7.73 -7.29
C VAL A 69 -24.03 8.11 -5.83
N PHE A 70 -25.07 8.40 -5.04
CA PHE A 70 -24.90 8.78 -3.62
C PHE A 70 -24.15 7.71 -2.81
N PHE A 71 -24.45 6.44 -3.05
CA PHE A 71 -23.76 5.33 -2.40
C PHE A 71 -22.33 5.13 -2.96
N PHE A 72 -22.10 5.40 -4.24
CA PHE A 72 -20.78 5.27 -4.85
C PHE A 72 -19.77 6.27 -4.30
N ASP A 73 -20.08 7.55 -4.29
CA ASP A 73 -19.12 8.58 -3.90
C ASP A 73 -18.71 8.42 -2.43
N LEU A 74 -19.66 8.04 -1.57
CA LEU A 74 -19.36 7.67 -0.20
C LEU A 74 -18.46 6.44 -0.09
N LEU A 75 -18.75 5.34 -0.81
CA LEU A 75 -17.91 4.14 -0.77
C LEU A 75 -16.48 4.40 -1.26
N ILE A 76 -16.31 5.35 -2.19
CA ILE A 76 -15.02 5.83 -2.69
C ILE A 76 -14.30 6.65 -1.62
N ASP A 77 -14.97 7.60 -0.97
CA ASP A 77 -14.38 8.45 0.07
C ASP A 77 -14.00 7.65 1.32
N GLU A 78 -14.84 6.71 1.76
CA GLU A 78 -14.53 5.74 2.81
C GLU A 78 -13.29 4.90 2.45
N TYR A 79 -13.12 4.50 1.18
CA TYR A 79 -11.92 3.77 0.75
C TYR A 79 -10.67 4.66 0.71
N ASN A 80 -10.78 5.90 0.25
CA ASN A 80 -9.68 6.87 0.25
C ASN A 80 -9.24 7.19 1.68
N LEU A 81 -10.18 7.39 2.61
CA LEU A 81 -9.89 7.60 4.03
C LEU A 81 -9.21 6.37 4.66
N ARG A 82 -9.66 5.14 4.33
CA ARG A 82 -8.96 3.90 4.71
C ARG A 82 -7.53 3.80 4.16
N MET A 83 -7.29 4.22 2.92
CA MET A 83 -5.93 4.23 2.35
C MET A 83 -5.02 5.19 3.09
N ASN A 84 -5.51 6.41 3.34
CA ASN A 84 -4.77 7.46 4.04
C ASN A 84 -4.46 7.06 5.50
N MET A 85 -5.43 6.50 6.24
CA MET A 85 -5.19 5.97 7.59
C MET A 85 -4.18 4.81 7.59
N GLN A 86 -4.21 3.93 6.59
CA GLN A 86 -3.25 2.82 6.44
C GLN A 86 -1.84 3.30 6.06
N GLU A 87 -1.72 4.44 5.36
CA GLU A 87 -0.43 5.10 5.13
C GLU A 87 0.10 5.76 6.41
N GLN A 88 -0.76 6.41 7.20
CA GLN A 88 -0.40 6.96 8.51
C GLN A 88 0.14 5.87 9.45
N GLU A 89 -0.58 4.75 9.60
CA GLU A 89 -0.12 3.58 10.38
C GLU A 89 1.28 3.10 9.97
N ARG A 90 1.56 3.11 8.66
CA ARG A 90 2.82 2.64 8.09
C ARG A 90 3.96 3.62 8.34
N ILE A 91 3.69 4.93 8.30
CA ILE A 91 4.66 5.97 8.65
C ILE A 91 4.96 5.93 10.14
N GLU A 92 3.93 5.88 11.00
CA GLU A 92 4.07 5.80 12.46
C GLU A 92 4.86 4.55 12.88
N ARG A 93 4.59 3.38 12.29
CA ARG A 93 5.42 2.17 12.49
C ARG A 93 6.88 2.39 12.10
N LYS A 94 7.16 3.00 10.94
CA LYS A 94 8.54 3.25 10.48
C LYS A 94 9.25 4.33 11.32
N MET A 95 8.52 5.24 11.96
CA MET A 95 9.09 6.16 12.94
C MET A 95 9.42 5.45 14.26
N ASN A 96 8.53 4.57 14.74
CA ASN A 96 8.73 3.81 15.98
C ASN A 96 9.84 2.75 15.86
N SER A 97 10.06 2.17 14.68
CA SER A 97 11.19 1.24 14.44
C SER A 97 12.53 1.96 14.33
N LEU A 98 12.54 3.26 14.05
CA LEU A 98 13.74 4.10 14.03
C LEU A 98 14.01 4.70 15.42
N CYS A 99 12.97 5.10 16.15
CA CYS A 99 13.04 5.61 17.51
C CYS A 99 12.30 4.66 18.47
N PRO A 100 12.91 3.52 18.86
CA PRO A 100 12.33 2.62 19.85
C PRO A 100 12.15 3.34 21.20
N PRO A 101 11.12 2.99 22.00
CA PRO A 101 10.87 3.64 23.28
C PRO A 101 12.05 3.51 24.25
N LEU A 102 12.57 4.66 24.70
CA LEU A 102 13.58 4.75 25.75
C LEU A 102 13.03 4.12 27.03
N GLY A 103 13.59 2.97 27.44
CA GLY A 103 13.14 2.17 28.58
C GLY A 103 12.67 0.75 28.25
N SER A 104 12.78 0.30 27.01
CA SER A 104 12.70 -1.14 26.66
C SER A 104 14.07 -1.81 26.81
N ASP A 105 14.61 -1.81 28.03
CA ASP A 105 15.89 -2.46 28.38
C ASP A 105 15.74 -3.99 28.51
N ASP A 106 15.12 -4.61 27.49
CA ASP A 106 14.94 -6.06 27.35
C ASP A 106 15.97 -6.59 26.34
N PRO A 107 17.09 -7.17 26.82
CA PRO A 107 18.24 -7.49 25.96
C PRO A 107 18.00 -8.69 25.03
N ASP A 108 16.96 -9.48 25.26
CA ASP A 108 16.71 -10.73 24.51
C ASP A 108 15.85 -10.51 23.24
N ASN A 109 15.36 -9.29 23.00
CA ASN A 109 14.45 -8.95 21.91
C ASN A 109 15.18 -8.60 20.57
N GLU A 110 16.19 -9.38 20.18
CA GLU A 110 16.97 -9.17 18.94
C GLU A 110 16.18 -9.43 17.63
N GLU A 111 14.98 -10.01 17.70
CA GLU A 111 14.22 -10.49 16.53
C GLU A 111 13.87 -9.38 15.50
N TRP A 112 13.84 -8.11 15.92
CA TRP A 112 13.45 -6.97 15.09
C TRP A 112 14.55 -6.44 14.14
N LEU A 113 15.79 -6.92 14.25
CA LEU A 113 16.91 -6.32 13.51
C LEU A 113 16.91 -6.64 12.00
N TRP A 114 16.28 -7.75 11.60
CA TRP A 114 16.29 -8.27 10.22
C TRP A 114 15.53 -7.41 9.21
N ASP A 115 14.55 -6.63 9.67
CA ASP A 115 13.69 -5.81 8.80
C ASP A 115 14.39 -4.53 8.30
N VAL A 116 15.54 -4.10 8.84
CA VAL A 116 16.11 -2.77 8.54
C VAL A 116 16.73 -2.69 7.14
N ASP A 117 17.47 -3.72 6.72
CA ASP A 117 18.12 -3.76 5.41
C ASP A 117 17.16 -4.21 4.27
N GLU A 118 16.10 -4.97 4.58
CA GLU A 118 15.03 -5.27 3.61
C GLU A 118 13.86 -4.26 3.66
N ALA A 119 13.84 -3.30 4.61
CA ALA A 119 12.98 -2.12 4.61
C ALA A 119 13.43 -1.07 3.57
N GLY A 120 13.67 -1.57 2.34
CA GLY A 120 14.10 -0.87 1.14
C GLY A 120 13.56 0.53 1.11
N ILE A 121 14.43 1.47 1.46
CA ILE A 121 14.14 2.89 1.32
C ILE A 121 14.14 3.13 -0.18
N ASP A 122 12.96 3.14 -0.78
CA ASP A 122 12.80 3.54 -2.17
C ASP A 122 13.24 4.99 -2.27
N TYR A 123 14.48 5.21 -2.68
CA TYR A 123 15.09 6.53 -2.77
C TYR A 123 14.43 7.38 -3.87
N SER A 124 13.56 6.81 -4.73
CA SER A 124 12.68 7.59 -5.61
C SER A 124 11.54 8.28 -4.84
N ASP A 125 11.13 7.74 -3.69
CA ASP A 125 10.20 8.37 -2.74
C ASP A 125 10.92 9.44 -1.85
N LEU A 126 12.22 9.71 -2.10
CA LEU A 126 13.09 10.64 -1.33
C LEU A 126 13.93 11.64 -2.15
N SER A 127 14.09 11.49 -3.47
CA SER A 127 15.02 12.33 -4.27
C SER A 127 14.28 13.10 -5.37
N PRO A 128 14.33 14.44 -5.33
CA PRO A 128 15.27 15.11 -6.26
C PRO A 128 16.47 15.82 -5.59
N LEU A 129 16.59 15.79 -4.26
CA LEU A 129 17.48 16.69 -3.49
C LEU A 129 18.77 16.04 -2.96
N LEU A 130 19.19 14.89 -3.50
CA LEU A 130 20.41 14.17 -3.08
C LEU A 130 21.15 13.51 -4.26
N LEU A 131 21.79 14.33 -5.09
CA LEU A 131 22.89 13.91 -5.95
C LEU A 131 24.01 14.95 -5.87
N ASP A 132 24.98 14.71 -4.98
CA ASP A 132 26.34 15.27 -5.07
C ASP A 132 27.28 14.61 -4.03
N SER A 133 28.04 13.60 -4.47
CA SER A 133 29.43 13.28 -4.09
C SER A 133 29.77 11.81 -4.39
N PRO A 134 30.82 11.52 -5.17
CA PRO A 134 31.38 10.17 -5.29
C PRO A 134 32.32 9.86 -4.11
N GLY A 135 32.37 8.59 -3.68
CA GLY A 135 33.29 8.14 -2.64
C GLY A 135 33.58 6.65 -2.77
N SER A 136 34.76 6.31 -3.30
CA SER A 136 35.31 4.95 -3.24
C SER A 136 36.05 4.73 -1.92
N CYS A 137 36.15 3.47 -1.47
CA CYS A 137 37.44 2.87 -1.09
C CYS A 137 37.34 1.37 -0.80
N HIS A 138 38.52 0.74 -0.79
CA HIS A 138 38.77 -0.69 -0.74
C HIS A 138 38.33 -1.40 0.55
N GLU A 139 38.01 -2.68 0.44
CA GLU A 139 38.04 -3.63 1.57
C GLU A 139 39.46 -4.24 1.71
N GLU A 140 39.98 -4.29 2.93
CA GLU A 140 41.09 -5.18 3.32
C GLU A 140 40.68 -6.07 4.50
N ARG A 141 41.22 -7.29 4.58
CA ARG A 141 40.72 -8.37 5.43
C ARG A 141 41.76 -8.82 6.47
N PRO A 142 41.65 -8.41 7.75
CA PRO A 142 42.57 -8.84 8.81
C PRO A 142 42.26 -10.28 9.31
N LYS A 143 43.24 -10.88 10.01
CA LYS A 143 43.20 -12.26 10.51
C LYS A 143 42.66 -12.34 11.95
N SER A 144 42.19 -13.52 12.33
CA SER A 144 41.60 -13.83 13.64
C SER A 144 42.62 -13.79 14.79
N ALA A 145 42.26 -13.09 15.87
CA ALA A 145 42.86 -13.22 17.20
C ALA A 145 41.73 -13.23 18.25
N GLN A 146 41.87 -14.03 19.30
CA GLN A 146 40.89 -14.08 20.40
C GLN A 146 41.12 -12.91 21.36
N VAL A 147 40.05 -12.21 21.74
CA VAL A 147 40.09 -11.07 22.68
C VAL A 147 38.99 -11.26 23.73
N SER A 148 39.31 -10.97 24.98
CA SER A 148 38.37 -11.06 26.11
C SER A 148 37.29 -9.99 26.03
N VAL A 149 36.02 -10.41 26.11
CA VAL A 149 34.86 -9.53 25.91
C VAL A 149 34.59 -8.68 27.16
N SER A 150 35.17 -7.48 27.20
CA SER A 150 34.75 -6.43 28.13
C SER A 150 33.44 -5.81 27.61
N GLN A 151 32.32 -6.09 28.30
CA GLN A 151 31.01 -5.52 27.98
C GLN A 151 30.98 -4.00 28.25
N LYS A 152 31.47 -3.19 27.30
CA LYS A 152 31.17 -1.76 27.26
C LYS A 152 29.79 -1.54 26.67
N THR A 153 28.94 -0.81 27.38
CA THR A 153 27.62 -0.36 26.91
C THR A 153 27.76 0.56 25.70
N LEU A 154 27.65 -0.02 24.50
CA LEU A 154 27.61 0.67 23.23
C LEU A 154 26.24 1.32 23.02
N HIS A 155 26.04 2.51 23.60
CA HIS A 155 24.89 3.35 23.23
C HIS A 155 24.92 3.61 21.71
N PRO A 156 23.86 3.25 20.95
CA PRO A 156 23.84 3.44 19.50
C PRO A 156 24.01 4.92 19.16
N ARG A 157 25.11 5.25 18.45
CA ARG A 157 25.42 6.63 18.09
C ARG A 157 24.52 7.08 16.94
N VAL A 158 23.33 7.59 17.28
CA VAL A 158 22.36 8.19 16.35
C VAL A 158 23.09 9.05 15.32
N THR A 159 22.99 8.66 14.05
CA THR A 159 23.71 9.33 12.97
C THR A 159 22.93 10.54 12.46
N LYS A 160 23.63 11.53 11.89
CA LYS A 160 22.97 12.67 11.22
C LYS A 160 22.04 12.24 10.07
N SER A 161 22.29 11.06 9.48
CA SER A 161 21.41 10.45 8.47
C SER A 161 20.08 10.00 9.11
N HIS A 162 20.15 9.36 10.28
CA HIS A 162 18.99 8.92 11.05
C HIS A 162 18.06 10.07 11.44
N GLU A 163 18.62 11.17 11.97
CA GLU A 163 17.85 12.38 12.29
C GLU A 163 17.13 12.96 11.05
N LYS A 164 17.80 12.95 9.88
CA LYS A 164 17.21 13.41 8.62
C LYS A 164 16.06 12.50 8.18
N GLY A 165 16.22 11.18 8.32
CA GLY A 165 15.16 10.20 8.07
C GLY A 165 13.91 10.43 8.92
N ILE A 166 14.08 10.61 10.23
CA ILE A 166 12.97 10.90 11.16
C ILE A 166 12.26 12.21 10.78
N LYS A 167 13.01 13.28 10.47
CA LYS A 167 12.43 14.58 10.04
C LYS A 167 11.60 14.46 8.75
N ILE A 168 12.03 13.65 7.78
CA ILE A 168 11.28 13.39 6.54
C ILE A 168 10.00 12.59 6.81
N LEU A 169 10.07 11.56 7.68
CA LEU A 169 8.88 10.79 8.05
C LEU A 169 7.86 11.63 8.84
N GLN A 170 8.33 12.52 9.73
CA GLN A 170 7.47 13.48 10.43
C GLN A 170 6.71 14.38 9.44
N HIS A 171 7.40 14.97 8.46
CA HIS A 171 6.75 15.78 7.43
C HIS A 171 5.69 14.97 6.66
N LYS A 172 6.05 13.76 6.20
CA LYS A 172 5.13 12.87 5.47
C LYS A 172 3.93 12.43 6.34
N LEU A 173 4.12 12.28 7.65
CA LEU A 173 3.06 11.99 8.62
C LEU A 173 2.08 13.17 8.74
N ASP A 174 2.58 14.40 8.82
CA ASP A 174 1.75 15.59 8.98
C ASP A 174 1.04 15.98 7.68
N ASP A 175 1.67 15.78 6.51
CA ASP A 175 1.00 15.80 5.20
C ASP A 175 -0.16 14.79 5.13
N THR A 176 0.08 13.57 5.62
CA THR A 176 -0.91 12.49 5.63
C THR A 176 -2.08 12.83 6.56
N LYS A 177 -1.82 13.43 7.73
CA LYS A 177 -2.86 13.93 8.66
C LYS A 177 -3.65 15.12 8.08
N TYR A 178 -2.99 16.02 7.34
CA TYR A 178 -3.69 17.08 6.62
C TYR A 178 -4.64 16.50 5.56
N GLN A 179 -4.17 15.54 4.76
CA GLN A 179 -5.02 14.79 3.82
C GLN A 179 -6.16 14.03 4.53
N HIS A 180 -5.93 13.44 5.70
CA HIS A 180 -6.97 12.81 6.51
C HIS A 180 -8.11 13.78 6.83
N SER A 181 -7.77 15.02 7.21
CA SER A 181 -8.73 16.09 7.47
C SER A 181 -9.55 16.45 6.23
N GLN A 182 -8.89 16.60 5.07
CA GLN A 182 -9.58 16.89 3.80
C GLN A 182 -10.54 15.76 3.39
N LEU A 183 -10.11 14.50 3.49
CA LEU A 183 -10.92 13.32 3.19
C LEU A 183 -12.08 13.16 4.19
N SER A 184 -11.85 13.44 5.48
CA SER A 184 -12.88 13.41 6.52
C SER A 184 -13.97 14.46 6.27
N ARG A 185 -13.59 15.65 5.81
CA ARG A 185 -14.52 16.71 5.39
C ARG A 185 -15.33 16.29 4.17
N LYS A 186 -14.69 15.81 3.10
CA LYS A 186 -15.39 15.35 1.89
C LYS A 186 -16.37 14.20 2.18
N LEU A 187 -15.99 13.28 3.07
CA LEU A 187 -16.87 12.21 3.53
C LEU A 187 -18.08 12.74 4.32
N TYR A 188 -17.88 13.76 5.17
CA TYR A 188 -18.98 14.44 5.87
C TYR A 188 -19.91 15.20 4.91
N GLU A 189 -19.36 15.93 3.93
CA GLU A 189 -20.13 16.60 2.88
C GLU A 189 -21.00 15.58 2.11
N THR A 190 -20.43 14.42 1.75
CA THR A 190 -21.17 13.32 1.12
C THR A 190 -22.26 12.74 2.04
N GLU A 191 -21.99 12.58 3.35
CA GLU A 191 -22.99 12.14 4.33
C GLU A 191 -24.13 13.15 4.56
N THR A 192 -23.89 14.46 4.38
CA THR A 192 -24.97 15.47 4.47
C THR A 192 -25.94 15.43 3.30
N MET A 193 -25.59 14.79 2.18
CA MET A 193 -26.49 14.55 1.05
C MET A 193 -27.40 13.33 1.25
N PHE A 194 -27.26 12.58 2.34
CA PHE A 194 -28.10 11.42 2.60
C PHE A 194 -29.48 11.78 3.18
N PRO A 195 -30.58 11.17 2.67
CA PRO A 195 -31.89 11.20 3.31
C PRO A 195 -31.80 10.69 4.75
N ASP A 196 -32.57 11.30 5.67
CA ASP A 196 -32.47 11.04 7.11
C ASP A 196 -32.46 9.55 7.48
N LEU A 197 -33.35 8.75 6.89
CA LEU A 197 -33.44 7.32 7.18
C LEU A 197 -32.21 6.52 6.67
N VAL A 198 -31.56 6.96 5.59
CA VAL A 198 -30.30 6.37 5.10
C VAL A 198 -29.17 6.73 6.05
N LYS A 199 -29.09 8.02 6.42
CA LYS A 199 -28.09 8.57 7.36
C LYS A 199 -28.19 7.93 8.75
N GLN A 200 -29.39 7.84 9.32
CA GLN A 200 -29.64 7.21 10.62
C GLN A 200 -29.22 5.73 10.66
N ASN A 201 -29.42 4.97 9.57
CA ASN A 201 -28.95 3.58 9.51
C ASN A 201 -27.42 3.50 9.41
N TYR A 202 -26.81 4.32 8.56
CA TYR A 202 -25.36 4.46 8.38
C TYR A 202 -24.62 4.86 9.68
N GLU A 203 -25.21 5.79 10.45
CA GLU A 203 -24.74 6.21 11.77
C GLU A 203 -24.97 5.12 12.83
N ALA A 204 -26.17 4.52 12.87
CA ALA A 204 -26.49 3.47 13.84
C ALA A 204 -25.57 2.24 13.72
N ILE A 205 -25.15 1.88 12.50
CA ILE A 205 -24.17 0.82 12.25
C ILE A 205 -22.82 1.18 12.89
N ARG A 206 -22.36 2.44 12.76
CA ARG A 206 -21.08 2.91 13.33
C ARG A 206 -21.07 3.12 14.84
N LYS A 207 -22.21 2.96 15.53
CA LYS A 207 -22.25 2.96 17.01
C LYS A 207 -21.64 1.68 17.60
N ASP A 208 -21.56 0.59 16.83
CA ASP A 208 -20.72 -0.55 17.18
C ASP A 208 -19.25 -0.26 16.79
N PRO A 209 -18.28 -0.24 17.73
CA PRO A 209 -16.87 -0.08 17.38
C PRO A 209 -16.32 -1.23 16.52
N LYS A 210 -17.03 -2.35 16.39
CA LYS A 210 -16.72 -3.48 15.51
C LYS A 210 -17.49 -3.46 14.18
N TRP A 211 -18.19 -2.37 13.83
CA TRP A 211 -18.97 -2.25 12.59
C TRP A 211 -18.21 -2.66 11.33
N TYR A 212 -16.90 -2.41 11.31
CA TYR A 212 -16.04 -2.68 10.18
C TYR A 212 -15.68 -4.18 10.03
N MET A 213 -15.88 -5.00 11.07
CA MET A 213 -15.63 -6.46 11.09
C MET A 213 -16.84 -7.30 10.65
N ARG A 214 -17.84 -6.67 10.02
CA ARG A 214 -19.04 -7.36 9.53
C ARG A 214 -18.72 -8.40 8.45
N LYS A 215 -19.53 -9.45 8.39
CA LYS A 215 -19.40 -10.60 7.47
C LYS A 215 -19.18 -10.18 6.00
N GLU A 216 -19.83 -9.11 5.54
CA GLU A 216 -19.68 -8.60 4.18
C GLU A 216 -18.27 -8.04 3.90
N LEU A 217 -17.68 -7.33 4.86
CA LEU A 217 -16.37 -6.67 4.74
C LEU A 217 -15.22 -7.64 5.00
N VAL A 218 -15.39 -8.55 5.96
CA VAL A 218 -14.49 -9.69 6.21
C VAL A 218 -14.40 -10.56 4.96
N LYS A 219 -15.54 -10.96 4.39
CA LYS A 219 -15.57 -11.74 3.15
C LYS A 219 -15.01 -10.98 1.97
N ASP A 220 -15.30 -9.68 1.82
CA ASP A 220 -14.71 -8.89 0.74
C ASP A 220 -13.17 -8.82 0.85
N CYS A 221 -12.64 -8.67 2.07
CA CYS A 221 -11.21 -8.72 2.33
C CYS A 221 -10.60 -10.09 1.99
N ALA A 222 -11.27 -11.19 2.36
CA ALA A 222 -10.82 -12.55 2.06
C ALA A 222 -10.89 -12.89 0.55
N ASP A 223 -12.00 -12.55 -0.12
CA ASP A 223 -12.19 -12.74 -1.58
C ASP A 223 -11.13 -11.97 -2.41
N ARG A 224 -10.58 -10.90 -1.83
CA ARG A 224 -9.49 -10.05 -2.35
C ARG A 224 -8.08 -10.47 -1.89
N GLY A 225 -7.93 -11.56 -1.14
CA GLY A 225 -6.62 -12.04 -0.65
C GLY A 225 -5.96 -11.13 0.39
N GLY A 226 -6.73 -10.32 1.13
CA GLY A 226 -6.26 -9.49 2.24
C GLY A 226 -6.02 -10.29 3.53
N CYS A 227 -5.76 -9.59 4.65
CA CYS A 227 -5.47 -10.24 5.95
C CYS A 227 -6.54 -11.26 6.39
N CYS A 228 -7.82 -11.04 6.06
CA CYS A 228 -8.91 -11.95 6.44
C CYS A 228 -9.05 -13.20 5.55
N GLY A 229 -8.16 -13.38 4.56
CA GLY A 229 -7.95 -14.67 3.89
C GLY A 229 -6.65 -15.35 4.32
N ARG A 230 -5.98 -14.83 5.36
CA ARG A 230 -4.70 -15.33 5.93
C ARG A 230 -4.71 -15.38 7.46
N ASP A 231 -5.84 -15.07 8.08
CA ASP A 231 -6.15 -15.07 9.52
C ASP A 231 -5.13 -14.43 10.48
N CYS A 232 -4.23 -13.58 9.97
CA CYS A 232 -3.15 -12.93 10.71
C CYS A 232 -3.58 -11.81 11.69
N GLY A 233 -4.85 -11.78 12.13
CA GLY A 233 -5.40 -10.81 13.09
C GLY A 233 -5.45 -9.34 12.64
N CYS A 234 -4.73 -8.96 11.58
CA CYS A 234 -4.37 -7.58 11.21
C CYS A 234 -5.56 -6.62 11.03
N CYS A 235 -6.76 -7.14 10.72
CA CYS A 235 -7.97 -6.33 10.62
C CYS A 235 -8.65 -6.13 11.99
N ALA A 236 -8.81 -7.19 12.79
CA ALA A 236 -9.47 -7.12 14.09
C ALA A 236 -8.76 -6.16 15.06
N SER A 237 -7.43 -6.06 14.99
CA SER A 237 -6.63 -5.16 15.83
C SER A 237 -6.81 -3.66 15.56
N ARG A 238 -7.52 -3.26 14.50
CA ARG A 238 -7.66 -1.86 14.03
C ARG A 238 -8.61 -0.99 14.84
N ALA A 239 -9.40 -1.57 15.75
CA ALA A 239 -10.27 -0.82 16.66
C ALA A 239 -9.52 0.11 17.65
N LYS A 240 -8.17 0.09 17.66
CA LYS A 240 -7.31 0.91 18.52
C LYS A 240 -6.95 2.29 17.94
N HIS A 241 -7.37 2.63 16.72
CA HIS A 241 -7.02 3.91 16.10
C HIS A 241 -7.91 5.08 16.56
N TYR A 242 -7.33 6.28 16.57
CA TYR A 242 -7.97 7.52 17.07
C TYR A 242 -9.18 7.98 16.23
N TYR A 243 -9.24 7.58 14.95
CA TYR A 243 -10.29 7.98 14.02
C TYR A 243 -11.43 6.96 13.98
N ILE A 244 -12.66 7.40 14.23
CA ILE A 244 -13.88 6.55 14.18
C ILE A 244 -14.27 6.23 12.72
N LYS A 245 -14.03 7.19 11.80
CA LYS A 245 -14.19 7.02 10.36
C LYS A 245 -12.89 6.52 9.74
N GLY A 246 -12.97 5.83 8.60
CA GLY A 246 -11.78 5.28 7.94
C GLY A 246 -11.22 4.00 8.59
N ILE A 247 -11.83 3.49 9.67
CA ILE A 247 -11.52 2.15 10.16
C ILE A 247 -12.00 1.10 9.14
N GLY A 248 -11.19 0.08 8.89
CA GLY A 248 -11.66 -1.11 8.18
C GLY A 248 -10.58 -2.00 7.61
N HIS A 249 -11.00 -2.85 6.68
CA HIS A 249 -10.18 -3.90 6.07
C HIS A 249 -9.10 -3.37 5.11
N CYS A 250 -8.21 -4.27 4.70
CA CYS A 250 -7.04 -3.96 3.88
C CYS A 250 -7.37 -3.23 2.58
N THR A 251 -6.68 -2.10 2.39
CA THR A 251 -6.42 -1.47 1.09
C THR A 251 -5.04 -1.92 0.56
N VAL A 252 -4.58 -1.29 -0.52
CA VAL A 252 -3.24 -1.49 -1.08
C VAL A 252 -2.09 -1.07 -0.15
N GLU A 253 -2.31 -0.13 0.78
CA GLU A 253 -1.28 0.36 1.71
C GLU A 253 -1.15 -0.47 2.99
N CYS A 254 -2.03 -1.46 3.22
CA CYS A 254 -2.02 -2.23 4.45
C CYS A 254 -0.68 -2.98 4.63
N PHE A 255 0.10 -2.61 5.66
CA PHE A 255 1.47 -3.09 5.92
C PHE A 255 1.62 -4.61 5.79
N CYS A 256 0.78 -5.41 6.47
CA CYS A 256 0.83 -6.87 6.39
C CYS A 256 0.56 -7.42 4.96
N CYS A 257 -0.25 -6.73 4.15
CA CYS A 257 -0.43 -7.07 2.75
C CYS A 257 0.73 -6.59 1.87
N VAL A 258 1.46 -5.52 2.23
CA VAL A 258 2.71 -5.12 1.54
C VAL A 258 3.79 -6.18 1.78
N GLY A 259 4.07 -6.53 3.04
CA GLY A 259 5.04 -7.58 3.39
C GLY A 259 4.73 -8.92 2.72
N PHE A 260 3.48 -9.40 2.80
CA PHE A 260 3.06 -10.64 2.12
C PHE A 260 3.20 -10.61 0.58
N ARG A 261 3.22 -9.43 -0.05
CA ARG A 261 3.47 -9.30 -1.50
C ARG A 261 4.96 -9.24 -1.86
N GLY A 262 5.83 -8.86 -0.92
CA GLY A 262 7.24 -8.54 -1.18
C GLY A 262 7.46 -7.24 -1.97
N PHE A 263 6.41 -6.43 -2.21
CA PHE A 263 6.54 -5.13 -2.87
C PHE A 263 5.42 -4.16 -2.49
N ARG A 264 5.71 -2.85 -2.57
CA ARG A 264 4.75 -1.75 -2.45
C ARG A 264 4.35 -1.28 -3.85
N PRO A 265 3.06 -1.05 -4.15
CA PRO A 265 2.65 -0.48 -5.42
C PRO A 265 3.16 0.95 -5.60
N SER A 266 3.53 1.33 -6.83
CA SER A 266 3.88 2.72 -7.17
C SER A 266 2.67 3.66 -7.04
N PRO A 267 2.86 5.00 -7.02
CA PRO A 267 1.74 5.96 -7.03
C PRO A 267 0.78 5.74 -8.22
N GLU A 268 1.31 5.30 -9.36
CA GLU A 268 0.57 4.98 -10.59
C GLU A 268 -0.24 3.70 -10.43
N GLU A 269 0.36 2.63 -9.90
CA GLU A 269 -0.36 1.39 -9.60
C GLU A 269 -1.45 1.59 -8.55
N LYS A 270 -1.24 2.46 -7.55
CA LYS A 270 -2.30 2.84 -6.58
C LYS A 270 -3.48 3.51 -7.28
N LYS A 271 -3.20 4.46 -8.19
CA LYS A 271 -4.23 5.12 -9.02
C LYS A 271 -4.98 4.09 -9.86
N ASP A 272 -4.29 3.11 -10.46
CA ASP A 272 -4.91 2.10 -11.31
C ASP A 272 -5.70 1.03 -10.55
N ILE A 273 -5.25 0.64 -9.35
CA ILE A 273 -6.04 -0.24 -8.46
C ILE A 273 -7.28 0.50 -7.94
N LEU A 274 -7.18 1.80 -7.64
CA LEU A 274 -8.33 2.65 -7.28
C LEU A 274 -9.32 2.77 -8.46
N LYS A 275 -8.85 3.06 -9.69
CA LYS A 275 -9.67 3.01 -10.92
C LYS A 275 -10.34 1.65 -11.08
N GLY A 276 -9.61 0.56 -10.85
CA GLY A 276 -10.12 -0.81 -10.88
C GLY A 276 -11.25 -1.04 -9.89
N MET A 277 -11.10 -0.63 -8.63
CA MET A 277 -12.15 -0.71 -7.61
C MET A 277 -13.38 0.14 -8.00
N ILE A 278 -13.18 1.38 -8.45
CA ILE A 278 -14.25 2.26 -8.94
C ILE A 278 -14.97 1.61 -10.12
N MET A 279 -14.26 0.93 -11.01
CA MET A 279 -14.85 0.18 -12.13
C MET A 279 -15.67 -1.02 -11.66
N ILE A 280 -15.22 -1.78 -10.65
CA ILE A 280 -16.00 -2.91 -10.07
C ILE A 280 -17.30 -2.41 -9.43
N LEU A 281 -17.27 -1.24 -8.79
CA LEU A 281 -18.46 -0.61 -8.22
C LEU A 281 -19.42 -0.15 -9.35
N LYS A 282 -18.90 0.58 -10.34
CA LYS A 282 -19.70 1.19 -11.43
C LYS A 282 -20.23 0.19 -12.45
N CYS A 283 -19.46 -0.81 -12.85
CA CYS A 283 -19.96 -1.89 -13.70
C CYS A 283 -21.12 -2.63 -13.02
N ASP A 284 -22.08 -3.13 -13.81
CA ASP A 284 -23.33 -3.66 -13.27
C ASP A 284 -23.22 -5.09 -12.70
N ILE A 285 -22.08 -5.41 -12.09
CA ILE A 285 -21.90 -6.56 -11.20
C ILE A 285 -22.56 -6.21 -9.86
N ALA A 286 -23.89 -6.10 -9.89
CA ALA A 286 -24.69 -5.63 -8.76
C ALA A 286 -24.38 -6.39 -7.46
N THR A 287 -24.02 -7.68 -7.53
CA THR A 287 -23.65 -8.49 -6.37
C THR A 287 -22.48 -7.91 -5.55
N HIS A 288 -21.50 -7.23 -6.14
CA HIS A 288 -20.42 -6.58 -5.39
C HIS A 288 -20.88 -5.25 -4.78
N PHE A 289 -21.49 -4.37 -5.59
CA PHE A 289 -21.98 -3.08 -5.11
C PHE A 289 -23.01 -3.25 -3.99
N VAL A 290 -23.98 -4.16 -4.14
CA VAL A 290 -25.00 -4.47 -3.13
C VAL A 290 -24.39 -5.10 -1.88
N ARG A 291 -23.37 -5.96 -2.01
CA ARG A 291 -22.62 -6.46 -0.84
C ARG A 291 -22.00 -5.31 -0.05
N MET A 292 -21.46 -4.29 -0.74
CA MET A 292 -20.93 -3.09 -0.09
C MET A 292 -22.04 -2.24 0.52
N VAL A 293 -23.11 -1.88 -0.20
CA VAL A 293 -24.21 -1.09 0.40
C VAL A 293 -24.82 -1.82 1.60
N ASN A 294 -25.02 -3.13 1.53
CA ASN A 294 -25.52 -3.90 2.68
C ASN A 294 -24.56 -3.84 3.88
N ALA A 295 -23.25 -3.87 3.65
CA ALA A 295 -22.24 -3.74 4.71
C ALA A 295 -22.30 -2.40 5.47
N TYR A 296 -22.56 -1.30 4.76
CA TYR A 296 -22.55 0.06 5.32
C TYR A 296 -23.94 0.59 5.71
N PHE A 297 -25.04 -0.04 5.26
CA PHE A 297 -26.41 0.50 5.42
C PHE A 297 -27.48 -0.52 5.87
N SER A 298 -27.32 -1.84 5.67
CA SER A 298 -28.24 -2.82 6.29
C SER A 298 -27.92 -2.97 7.77
N LYS A 299 -28.93 -3.07 8.64
CA LYS A 299 -28.75 -3.76 9.92
C LYS A 299 -28.57 -5.26 9.64
N SER A 300 -27.63 -5.89 10.34
CA SER A 300 -27.06 -7.22 10.04
C SER A 300 -27.81 -8.39 10.63
#